data_AF-A0A6I8PPT5-F1
#
_entry.id   AF-A0A6I8PPT5-F1
#
_cell.length_a   1.000
_cell.length_b   1.000
_cell.length_c   1.000
_cell.angle_alpha   90.00
_cell.angle_beta   90.00
_cell.angle_gamma   90.00
#
_symmetry.space_group_name_H-M   'P 1'
#
loop_
_entity.id
_entity.type
_entity.pdbx_description
1 polymer ?
#
loop_
_entity_poly.entity_id
_entity_poly.type
_entity_poly.pdbx_seq_one_letter_code
_entity_poly.pdbx_strand_id
1 'polypeptide(L)'
;LAPPLRHVPLPSPPGAGPASRAPAPPPGSRPSPRPSAWPRSRRRRPAVVVVLLLLVLLLLLLLRLVLLLLHPPPPPPSPAVRPRPVLRRHARPAPGRRSAQLRGGDHLRPHPLPRLPGRLDINAYNGAEPTEKLPYPIIADAKRELAVKLGMLDPDEVDKDGLPLTARVVFVFGPDKKLKLSILYPATTGRNFDEILRVIDSLQLTACKKVATPVDWKSGDSVMVIPSLPEEEAKKLFPKGVFTKELPSAKRYLRYTPQP
;
A
#
# COMPACT_ATOMS: atom_id res chain seq x y z
N LEU A 1 66.22 24.09 -6.97
CA LEU A 1 66.82 24.80 -5.81
C LEU A 1 66.23 26.20 -5.78
N ALA A 2 65.99 26.73 -4.57
CA ALA A 2 65.28 28.00 -4.26
C ALA A 2 63.73 28.00 -4.50
N PRO A 3 62.95 28.79 -3.72
CA PRO A 3 61.57 28.44 -3.34
C PRO A 3 60.48 29.48 -3.77
N PRO A 4 59.17 29.20 -3.55
CA PRO A 4 58.08 30.12 -3.93
C PRO A 4 57.78 31.17 -2.86
N LEU A 5 57.25 32.33 -3.29
CA LEU A 5 56.67 33.36 -2.40
C LEU A 5 55.14 33.39 -2.50
N ARG A 6 54.47 33.59 -1.36
CA ARG A 6 53.00 33.61 -1.20
C ARG A 6 52.42 35.03 -1.13
N HIS A 7 51.13 35.12 -1.46
CA HIS A 7 50.17 36.22 -1.28
C HIS A 7 50.33 37.16 -0.08
N VAL A 8 49.80 38.39 -0.21
CA VAL A 8 48.74 39.00 0.65
C VAL A 8 48.08 40.21 -0.08
N PRO A 9 46.83 40.65 0.22
CA PRO A 9 45.97 41.41 -0.73
C PRO A 9 45.35 42.76 -0.22
N LEU A 10 44.44 43.34 -1.03
CA LEU A 10 43.40 44.37 -0.72
C LEU A 10 43.90 45.85 -0.61
N PRO A 11 43.04 46.91 -0.81
CA PRO A 11 41.59 47.00 -0.48
C PRO A 11 40.61 47.65 -1.50
N SER A 12 39.34 47.69 -1.11
CA SER A 12 38.17 48.19 -1.86
C SER A 12 37.87 49.70 -1.63
N PRO A 13 37.21 50.41 -2.57
CA PRO A 13 36.68 51.76 -2.37
C PRO A 13 35.23 51.80 -1.82
N PRO A 14 34.76 52.95 -1.29
CA PRO A 14 33.59 53.02 -0.40
C PRO A 14 32.25 53.38 -1.09
N GLY A 15 31.14 53.22 -0.37
CA GLY A 15 29.78 53.48 -0.85
C GLY A 15 29.26 54.91 -0.61
N ALA A 16 28.06 55.18 -1.15
CA ALA A 16 27.30 56.42 -0.96
C ALA A 16 25.84 56.13 -0.53
N GLY A 17 25.22 57.09 0.16
CA GLY A 17 24.03 56.90 1.01
C GLY A 17 22.65 56.90 0.33
N PRO A 18 21.57 56.87 1.14
CA PRO A 18 20.23 56.44 0.72
C PRO A 18 19.23 57.58 0.44
N ALA A 19 18.15 57.26 -0.29
CA ALA A 19 16.93 58.05 -0.35
C ALA A 19 15.69 57.14 -0.38
N SER A 20 14.60 57.53 0.28
CA SER A 20 13.36 56.75 0.38
C SER A 20 12.15 57.56 -0.09
N ARG A 21 11.21 56.94 -0.83
CA ARG A 21 9.76 56.92 -0.53
C ARG A 21 8.87 56.37 -1.67
N ALA A 22 7.79 55.70 -1.22
CA ALA A 22 6.43 55.60 -1.78
C ALA A 22 6.14 54.77 -3.06
N PRO A 23 4.97 54.07 -3.13
CA PRO A 23 4.55 53.21 -4.25
C PRO A 23 3.52 53.84 -5.22
N ALA A 24 3.21 53.08 -6.28
CA ALA A 24 2.55 53.45 -7.55
C ALA A 24 1.03 53.75 -7.56
N PRO A 25 0.53 54.29 -8.70
CA PRO A 25 -0.84 54.11 -9.20
C PRO A 25 -0.92 53.41 -10.60
N PRO A 26 -1.98 52.63 -10.90
CA PRO A 26 -2.34 52.11 -12.24
C PRO A 26 -3.62 52.80 -12.80
N PRO A 27 -4.26 52.39 -13.93
CA PRO A 27 -3.80 51.73 -15.18
C PRO A 27 -4.27 52.45 -16.50
N GLY A 28 -3.83 51.97 -17.67
CA GLY A 28 -4.70 51.89 -18.87
C GLY A 28 -4.33 52.64 -20.16
N SER A 29 -4.02 51.90 -21.25
CA SER A 29 -4.46 52.10 -22.66
C SER A 29 -3.54 51.36 -23.68
N ARG A 30 -4.12 50.96 -24.81
CA ARG A 30 -3.51 50.32 -26.03
C ARG A 30 -4.23 50.93 -27.25
N PRO A 31 -3.65 51.07 -28.48
CA PRO A 31 -3.59 49.93 -29.44
C PRO A 31 -2.64 49.95 -30.70
N SER A 32 -2.16 48.75 -31.11
CA SER A 32 -2.14 48.23 -32.52
C SER A 32 -1.04 48.69 -33.58
N PRO A 33 -0.94 48.16 -34.85
CA PRO A 33 0.08 47.11 -35.20
C PRO A 33 0.74 47.03 -36.64
N ARG A 34 1.85 46.23 -36.78
CA ARG A 34 2.28 45.35 -37.97
C ARG A 34 2.85 45.97 -39.30
N PRO A 35 3.39 45.22 -40.33
CA PRO A 35 4.11 43.88 -40.44
C PRO A 35 5.23 43.69 -41.56
N SER A 36 5.83 42.47 -41.68
CA SER A 36 6.40 41.74 -42.91
C SER A 36 7.92 41.91 -43.32
N ALA A 37 8.63 41.09 -44.15
CA ALA A 37 8.55 39.65 -44.60
C ALA A 37 9.75 39.06 -45.47
N TRP A 38 10.22 37.81 -45.17
CA TRP A 38 10.56 36.63 -46.07
C TRP A 38 11.93 36.45 -46.88
N PRO A 39 12.34 35.20 -47.36
CA PRO A 39 13.72 34.63 -47.21
C PRO A 39 14.41 33.91 -48.44
N ARG A 40 15.51 33.13 -48.22
CA ARG A 40 16.20 32.19 -49.19
C ARG A 40 16.66 30.82 -48.58
N SER A 41 17.26 29.91 -49.38
CA SER A 41 17.08 28.44 -49.29
C SER A 41 18.31 27.48 -49.08
N ARG A 42 18.02 26.35 -48.39
CA ARG A 42 18.61 24.98 -48.36
C ARG A 42 20.07 24.68 -48.83
N ARG A 43 20.89 24.17 -47.89
CA ARG A 43 21.77 22.98 -48.07
C ARG A 43 21.37 21.87 -47.07
N ARG A 44 21.33 20.60 -47.52
CA ARG A 44 21.18 19.35 -46.72
C ARG A 44 22.37 18.45 -47.12
N ARG A 45 22.94 17.53 -46.32
CA ARG A 45 22.28 16.32 -45.75
C ARG A 45 22.87 15.69 -44.45
N PRO A 46 23.75 16.28 -43.61
CA PRO A 46 24.08 15.66 -42.31
C PRO A 46 22.83 15.56 -41.40
N ALA A 47 21.93 16.53 -41.51
CA ALA A 47 20.66 16.58 -40.78
C ALA A 47 19.75 15.35 -40.99
N VAL A 48 19.84 14.62 -42.11
CA VAL A 48 18.96 13.45 -42.34
C VAL A 48 19.39 12.27 -41.49
N VAL A 49 20.71 12.02 -41.39
CA VAL A 49 21.28 10.98 -40.52
C VAL A 49 21.05 11.33 -39.04
N VAL A 50 21.25 12.60 -38.68
CA VAL A 50 20.98 13.10 -37.32
C VAL A 50 19.50 12.95 -36.96
N VAL A 51 18.56 13.29 -37.85
CA VAL A 51 17.12 13.09 -37.61
C VAL A 51 16.76 11.61 -37.47
N LEU A 52 17.37 10.71 -38.26
CA LEU A 52 17.12 9.28 -38.13
C LEU A 52 17.63 8.72 -36.79
N LEU A 53 18.83 9.12 -36.36
CA LEU A 53 19.39 8.76 -35.05
C LEU A 53 18.55 9.31 -33.89
N LEU A 54 18.06 10.55 -34.00
CA LEU A 54 17.17 11.15 -33.00
C LEU A 54 15.81 10.43 -32.94
N LEU A 55 15.27 9.97 -34.07
CA LEU A 55 14.04 9.16 -34.11
C LEU A 55 14.24 7.78 -33.49
N VAL A 56 15.37 7.11 -33.75
CA VAL A 56 15.71 5.83 -33.09
C VAL A 56 15.91 6.02 -31.58
N LEU A 57 16.60 7.08 -31.16
CA LEU A 57 16.77 7.41 -29.75
C LEU A 57 15.43 7.72 -29.08
N LEU A 58 14.55 8.48 -29.73
CA LEU A 58 13.20 8.75 -29.25
C LEU A 58 12.37 7.46 -29.12
N LEU A 59 12.46 6.55 -30.10
CA LEU A 59 11.78 5.25 -30.05
C LEU A 59 12.29 4.39 -28.88
N LEU A 60 13.60 4.36 -28.64
CA LEU A 60 14.20 3.66 -27.50
C LEU A 60 13.81 4.29 -26.15
N LEU A 61 13.72 5.63 -26.07
CA LEU A 61 13.22 6.34 -24.89
C LEU A 61 11.74 6.07 -24.64
N LEU A 62 10.91 6.02 -25.69
CA LEU A 62 9.50 5.64 -25.60
C LEU A 62 9.33 4.18 -25.18
N LEU A 63 10.12 3.26 -25.74
CA LEU A 63 10.12 1.85 -25.35
C LEU A 63 10.53 1.68 -23.87
N ARG A 64 11.54 2.44 -23.41
CA ARG A 64 11.97 2.48 -22.01
C ARG A 64 10.89 3.08 -21.09
N LEU A 65 10.17 4.11 -21.55
CA LEU A 65 9.04 4.70 -20.81
C LEU A 65 7.89 3.70 -20.70
N VAL A 66 7.56 2.99 -21.78
CA VAL A 66 6.55 1.91 -21.78
C VAL A 66 6.97 0.78 -20.85
N LEU A 67 8.24 0.35 -20.89
CA LEU A 67 8.78 -0.65 -19.96
C LEU A 67 8.69 -0.20 -18.49
N LEU A 68 8.97 1.07 -18.18
CA LEU A 68 8.82 1.65 -16.84
C LEU A 68 7.35 1.76 -16.39
N LEU A 69 6.41 1.91 -17.33
CA LEU A 69 4.97 1.94 -17.04
C LEU A 69 4.38 0.54 -16.83
N LEU A 70 4.90 -0.49 -17.52
CA LEU A 70 4.51 -1.89 -17.30
C LEU A 70 5.22 -2.52 -16.09
N HIS A 71 6.46 -2.12 -15.82
CA HIS A 71 7.30 -2.64 -14.73
C HIS A 71 7.95 -1.48 -13.98
N PRO A 72 7.26 -0.84 -13.02
CA PRO A 72 7.86 0.19 -12.19
C PRO A 72 9.02 -0.41 -11.38
N PRO A 73 10.17 0.29 -11.26
CA PRO A 73 11.29 -0.19 -10.46
C PRO A 73 10.87 -0.29 -8.98
N PRO A 74 11.43 -1.25 -8.21
CA PRO A 74 11.14 -1.35 -6.79
C PRO A 74 11.54 -0.05 -6.08
N PRO A 75 10.76 0.42 -5.09
CA PRO A 75 11.08 1.65 -4.38
C PRO A 75 12.39 1.51 -3.60
N PRO A 76 13.19 2.58 -3.47
CA PRO A 76 14.35 2.57 -2.58
C PRO A 76 13.90 2.38 -1.12
N PRO A 77 14.77 1.84 -0.24
CA PRO A 77 14.48 1.76 1.19
C PRO A 77 14.31 3.17 1.78
N SER A 78 13.08 3.54 2.09
CA SER A 78 12.76 4.87 2.64
C SER A 78 13.28 5.03 4.08
N PRO A 79 13.99 6.14 4.39
CA PRO A 79 14.36 6.45 5.76
C PRO A 79 13.15 6.93 6.58
N ALA A 80 12.98 6.33 7.77
CA ALA A 80 12.24 6.89 8.91
C ALA A 80 10.90 7.61 8.64
N VAL A 81 9.91 6.93 8.06
CA VAL A 81 8.52 7.39 8.17
C VAL A 81 8.03 7.18 9.60
N ARG A 82 7.86 8.27 10.37
CA ARG A 82 7.21 8.23 11.69
C ARG A 82 5.81 7.61 11.54
N PRO A 83 5.48 6.49 12.21
CA PRO A 83 4.14 5.93 12.13
C PRO A 83 3.14 6.86 12.83
N ARG A 84 2.18 7.39 12.08
CA ARG A 84 0.96 7.97 12.68
C ARG A 84 0.16 6.83 13.35
N PRO A 85 -0.48 7.07 14.51
CA PRO A 85 -0.90 5.99 15.41
C PRO A 85 -2.09 5.19 14.87
N VAL A 86 -1.80 4.01 14.31
CA VAL A 86 -2.79 3.04 13.81
C VAL A 86 -3.75 2.58 14.92
N LEU A 87 -3.32 2.55 16.18
CA LEU A 87 -4.18 2.09 17.29
C LEU A 87 -5.23 3.11 17.78
N ARG A 88 -5.17 4.39 17.36
CA ARG A 88 -6.09 5.42 17.89
C ARG A 88 -7.54 5.27 17.42
N ARG A 89 -7.81 4.43 16.41
CA ARG A 89 -9.17 4.16 15.89
C ARG A 89 -9.85 2.90 16.46
N HIS A 90 -9.13 2.03 17.17
CA HIS A 90 -9.67 0.72 17.60
C HIS A 90 -9.61 0.45 19.11
N ALA A 91 -9.14 1.42 19.91
CA ALA A 91 -9.18 1.36 21.38
C ALA A 91 -10.46 1.92 22.04
N ARG A 92 -11.46 2.35 21.25
CA ARG A 92 -12.82 2.62 21.75
C ARG A 92 -13.79 1.58 21.16
N PRO A 93 -14.62 0.90 21.97
CA PRO A 93 -15.73 0.13 21.44
C PRO A 93 -16.75 1.10 20.84
N ALA A 94 -16.74 1.22 19.52
CA ALA A 94 -17.86 1.82 18.80
C ALA A 94 -19.08 0.88 18.93
N PRO A 95 -20.27 1.37 19.31
CA PRO A 95 -21.45 0.51 19.42
C PRO A 95 -21.72 -0.19 18.08
N GLY A 96 -21.77 -1.53 18.08
CA GLY A 96 -22.24 -2.32 16.94
C GLY A 96 -21.20 -2.93 15.99
N ARG A 97 -19.88 -2.80 16.21
CA ARG A 97 -18.90 -3.61 15.43
C ARG A 97 -18.85 -5.06 15.92
N ARG A 98 -18.98 -6.00 14.99
CA ARG A 98 -19.16 -7.45 15.27
C ARG A 98 -17.87 -8.11 15.72
N SER A 99 -17.98 -9.01 16.70
CA SER A 99 -16.87 -9.60 17.43
C SER A 99 -16.09 -10.66 16.63
N ALA A 100 -15.07 -10.25 15.88
CA ALA A 100 -14.00 -11.16 15.46
C ALA A 100 -13.04 -11.38 16.65
N GLN A 101 -13.29 -12.42 17.46
CA GLN A 101 -12.47 -12.68 18.65
C GLN A 101 -11.19 -13.45 18.26
N LEU A 102 -10.03 -12.82 18.45
CA LEU A 102 -8.70 -13.44 18.36
C LEU A 102 -8.50 -14.44 19.51
N ARG A 103 -9.16 -15.61 19.43
CA ARG A 103 -8.93 -16.73 20.35
C ARG A 103 -7.79 -17.61 19.83
N GLY A 104 -6.74 -17.74 20.64
CA GLY A 104 -5.92 -18.95 20.62
C GLY A 104 -6.76 -20.14 21.09
N GLY A 105 -6.48 -21.34 20.58
CA GLY A 105 -7.34 -22.51 20.80
C GLY A 105 -7.52 -22.90 22.28
N ASP A 106 -8.77 -23.17 22.67
CA ASP A 106 -9.21 -23.51 24.04
C ASP A 106 -8.75 -24.91 24.53
N HIS A 107 -7.50 -25.29 24.27
CA HIS A 107 -6.85 -26.48 24.83
C HIS A 107 -5.39 -26.27 25.27
N LEU A 108 -4.88 -25.05 25.18
CA LEU A 108 -3.60 -24.67 25.78
C LEU A 108 -3.89 -23.93 27.09
N ARG A 109 -3.66 -24.58 28.24
CA ARG A 109 -3.64 -23.86 29.51
C ARG A 109 -2.56 -22.77 29.43
N PRO A 110 -2.84 -21.52 29.81
CA PRO A 110 -1.80 -20.51 29.89
C PRO A 110 -0.83 -20.89 31.01
N HIS A 111 0.31 -21.47 30.64
CA HIS A 111 1.45 -21.53 31.55
C HIS A 111 1.83 -20.10 31.95
N PRO A 112 2.27 -19.87 33.20
CA PRO A 112 2.81 -18.57 33.60
C PRO A 112 4.02 -18.27 32.72
N LEU A 113 3.85 -17.35 31.76
CA LEU A 113 4.96 -16.91 30.93
C LEU A 113 5.89 -16.06 31.81
N PRO A 114 7.23 -16.21 31.70
CA PRO A 114 8.14 -15.24 32.29
C PRO A 114 7.79 -13.84 31.78
N ARG A 115 8.02 -12.80 32.60
CA ARG A 115 7.68 -11.41 32.23
C ARG A 115 8.28 -11.08 30.87
N LEU A 116 7.44 -10.97 29.85
CA LEU A 116 7.87 -10.66 28.49
C LEU A 116 8.00 -9.14 28.40
N PRO A 117 9.23 -8.56 28.37
CA PRO A 117 9.40 -7.10 28.33
C PRO A 117 8.65 -6.48 27.15
N GLY A 118 8.61 -7.17 26.00
CA GLY A 118 7.87 -6.76 24.82
C GLY A 118 6.38 -6.44 25.01
N ARG A 119 5.71 -6.90 26.09
CA ARG A 119 4.32 -6.50 26.39
C ARG A 119 4.24 -5.02 26.78
N LEU A 120 5.19 -4.55 27.59
CA LEU A 120 5.33 -3.16 28.00
C LEU A 120 5.64 -2.31 26.76
N ASP A 121 6.62 -2.75 25.96
CA ASP A 121 7.07 -2.07 24.75
C ASP A 121 5.96 -1.94 23.69
N ILE A 122 5.14 -2.99 23.50
CA ILE A 122 3.97 -2.96 22.61
C ILE A 122 2.99 -1.87 23.05
N ASN A 123 2.67 -1.77 24.34
CA ASN A 123 1.73 -0.77 24.83
C ASN A 123 2.31 0.66 24.73
N ALA A 124 3.58 0.84 25.10
CA ALA A 124 4.29 2.11 24.97
C ALA A 124 4.38 2.58 23.50
N TYR A 125 4.73 1.69 22.57
CA TYR A 125 4.76 1.97 21.13
C TYR A 125 3.40 2.41 20.57
N ASN A 126 2.32 1.84 21.10
CA ASN A 126 0.95 2.22 20.75
C ASN A 126 0.47 3.53 21.40
N GLY A 127 1.29 4.18 22.24
CA GLY A 127 0.92 5.39 22.98
C GLY A 127 -0.08 5.14 24.12
N ALA A 128 -0.07 3.93 24.69
CA ALA A 128 -0.83 3.54 25.87
C ALA A 128 0.10 3.36 27.08
N GLU A 129 -0.49 3.30 28.28
CA GLU A 129 0.26 3.03 29.51
C GLU A 129 1.07 1.72 29.42
N PRO A 130 2.36 1.70 29.78
CA PRO A 130 3.21 0.50 29.69
C PRO A 130 2.79 -0.57 30.72
N THR A 131 1.77 -1.34 30.38
CA THR A 131 1.26 -2.45 31.20
C THR A 131 1.52 -3.80 30.54
N GLU A 132 1.54 -4.89 31.32
CA GLU A 132 1.67 -6.25 30.75
C GLU A 132 0.37 -6.76 30.09
N LYS A 133 -0.74 -6.03 30.23
CA LYS A 133 -2.06 -6.42 29.70
C LYS A 133 -2.17 -6.05 28.23
N LEU A 134 -2.56 -7.03 27.42
CA LEU A 134 -2.90 -6.86 26.00
C LEU A 134 -4.35 -7.35 25.79
N PRO A 135 -5.08 -6.79 24.80
CA PRO A 135 -6.45 -7.22 24.49
C PRO A 135 -6.55 -8.60 23.82
N TYR A 136 -5.41 -9.25 23.56
CA TYR A 136 -5.29 -10.58 22.98
C TYR A 136 -4.18 -11.38 23.69
N PRO A 137 -4.29 -12.72 23.77
CA PRO A 137 -3.23 -13.58 24.29
C PRO A 137 -2.03 -13.64 23.33
N ILE A 138 -0.85 -13.92 23.89
CA ILE A 138 0.35 -14.32 23.14
C ILE A 138 0.70 -15.73 23.61
N ILE A 139 0.82 -16.67 22.67
CA ILE A 139 1.20 -18.06 22.92
C ILE A 139 2.71 -18.18 22.80
N ALA A 140 3.37 -18.86 23.72
CA ALA A 140 4.78 -19.23 23.61
C ALA A 140 4.90 -20.69 23.12
N ASP A 141 5.48 -20.89 21.94
CA ASP A 141 5.74 -22.22 21.36
C ASP A 141 7.24 -22.55 21.41
N ALA A 142 7.79 -22.63 22.62
CA ALA A 142 9.23 -22.84 22.82
C ALA A 142 9.76 -24.16 22.20
N LYS A 143 8.89 -25.17 22.06
CA LYS A 143 9.20 -26.46 21.43
C LYS A 143 8.97 -26.47 19.90
N ARG A 144 8.42 -25.40 19.33
CA ARG A 144 8.07 -25.27 17.89
C ARG A 144 7.06 -26.33 17.41
N GLU A 145 6.32 -26.96 18.33
CA GLU A 145 5.38 -28.02 17.98
C GLU A 145 4.19 -27.48 17.18
N LEU A 146 3.71 -26.27 17.50
CA LEU A 146 2.64 -25.62 16.76
C LEU A 146 3.17 -25.07 15.43
N ALA A 147 4.37 -24.50 15.43
CA ALA A 147 5.06 -24.00 14.24
C ALA A 147 5.25 -25.09 13.18
N VAL A 148 5.72 -26.27 13.57
CA VAL A 148 5.86 -27.44 12.67
C VAL A 148 4.48 -27.94 12.21
N LYS A 149 3.55 -28.22 13.14
CA LYS A 149 2.22 -28.78 12.83
C LYS A 149 1.39 -27.88 11.90
N LEU A 150 1.60 -26.56 11.95
CA LEU A 150 0.87 -25.57 11.15
C LEU A 150 1.68 -25.03 9.96
N GLY A 151 2.85 -25.61 9.66
CA GLY A 151 3.67 -25.23 8.50
C GLY A 151 4.15 -23.77 8.54
N MET A 152 4.46 -23.25 9.73
CA MET A 152 4.83 -21.85 9.93
C MET A 152 6.34 -21.59 9.90
N LEU A 153 7.19 -22.59 9.67
CA LEU A 153 8.64 -22.39 9.68
C LEU A 153 9.09 -21.68 8.38
N ASP A 154 9.88 -20.63 8.55
CA ASP A 154 10.57 -19.94 7.46
C ASP A 154 11.90 -20.67 7.20
N PRO A 155 12.19 -21.17 5.98
CA PRO A 155 13.42 -21.91 5.72
C PRO A 155 14.67 -21.03 5.71
N ASP A 156 14.52 -19.73 5.46
CA ASP A 156 15.63 -18.79 5.27
C ASP A 156 16.02 -18.05 6.56
N GLU A 157 15.12 -18.02 7.55
CA GLU A 157 15.31 -17.33 8.83
C GLU A 157 15.60 -18.34 9.95
N VAL A 158 16.85 -18.46 10.37
CA VAL A 158 17.29 -19.28 11.50
C VAL A 158 17.73 -18.41 12.68
N ASP A 159 17.56 -18.91 13.89
CA ASP A 159 18.15 -18.27 15.08
C ASP A 159 19.65 -18.56 15.22
N LYS A 160 20.24 -18.07 16.31
CA LYS A 160 21.68 -18.21 16.62
C LYS A 160 22.12 -19.66 16.82
N ASP A 161 21.19 -20.56 17.11
CA ASP A 161 21.43 -21.98 17.34
C ASP A 161 21.15 -22.81 16.06
N GLY A 162 20.95 -22.14 14.91
CA GLY A 162 20.68 -22.75 13.61
C GLY A 162 19.25 -23.25 13.44
N LEU A 163 18.34 -22.86 14.33
CA LEU A 163 16.98 -23.41 14.42
C LEU A 163 15.96 -22.51 13.70
N PRO A 164 15.15 -23.02 12.73
CA PRO A 164 14.23 -22.20 11.92
C PRO A 164 13.18 -21.43 12.73
N LEU A 165 13.05 -20.14 12.43
CA LEU A 165 12.09 -19.22 13.02
C LEU A 165 10.72 -19.33 12.36
N THR A 166 9.68 -18.77 12.99
CA THR A 166 8.34 -18.74 12.41
C THR A 166 8.16 -17.57 11.44
N ALA A 167 7.76 -17.88 10.22
CA ALA A 167 7.24 -16.94 9.24
C ALA A 167 6.00 -16.19 9.78
N ARG A 168 5.65 -15.06 9.16
CA ARG A 168 4.55 -14.18 9.61
C ARG A 168 3.20 -14.68 9.10
N VAL A 169 2.80 -15.88 9.48
CA VAL A 169 1.55 -16.49 9.05
C VAL A 169 0.34 -15.86 9.75
N VAL A 170 -0.79 -15.80 9.03
CA VAL A 170 -2.12 -15.45 9.56
C VAL A 170 -3.07 -16.57 9.18
N PHE A 171 -3.78 -17.13 10.16
CA PHE A 171 -4.83 -18.13 9.95
C PHE A 171 -6.18 -17.58 10.44
N VAL A 172 -7.19 -17.65 9.60
CA VAL A 172 -8.58 -17.27 9.93
C VAL A 172 -9.43 -18.53 9.99
N PHE A 173 -9.94 -18.85 11.18
CA PHE A 173 -10.82 -20.01 11.41
C PHE A 173 -12.27 -19.56 11.52
N GLY A 174 -13.19 -20.38 11.01
CA GLY A 174 -14.63 -20.20 11.21
C GLY A 174 -15.10 -20.70 12.58
N PRO A 175 -16.36 -20.41 12.98
CA PRO A 175 -16.98 -21.00 14.17
C PRO A 175 -17.04 -22.54 14.13
N ASP A 176 -16.99 -23.12 12.93
CA ASP A 176 -16.89 -24.56 12.66
C ASP A 176 -15.47 -25.14 12.89
N LYS A 177 -14.54 -24.33 13.41
CA LYS A 177 -13.11 -24.65 13.64
C LYS A 177 -12.33 -25.01 12.36
N LYS A 178 -12.91 -24.81 11.18
CA LYS A 178 -12.24 -25.05 9.89
C LYS A 178 -11.48 -23.81 9.46
N LEU A 179 -10.30 -24.02 8.86
CA LEU A 179 -9.54 -22.96 8.21
C LEU A 179 -10.37 -22.37 7.05
N LYS A 180 -10.43 -21.04 6.98
CA LYS A 180 -11.14 -20.29 5.93
C LYS A 180 -10.18 -19.53 5.02
N LEU A 181 -9.08 -19.05 5.58
CA LEU A 181 -8.07 -18.28 4.86
C LEU A 181 -6.74 -18.38 5.62
N SER A 182 -5.65 -18.53 4.88
CA SER A 182 -4.28 -18.41 5.37
C SER A 182 -3.51 -17.40 4.51
N ILE A 183 -2.64 -16.60 5.15
CA ILE A 183 -1.68 -15.74 4.44
C ILE A 183 -0.30 -15.96 5.03
N LEU A 184 0.68 -16.22 4.17
CA LEU A 184 2.08 -16.41 4.52
C LEU A 184 2.88 -15.18 4.05
N TYR A 185 3.57 -14.51 4.97
CA TYR A 185 4.56 -13.47 4.66
C TYR A 185 5.90 -13.87 5.28
N PRO A 186 7.05 -13.61 4.60
CA PRO A 186 8.37 -13.81 5.19
C PRO A 186 8.61 -12.83 6.36
N ALA A 187 9.61 -13.12 7.20
CA ALA A 187 9.95 -12.25 8.33
C ALA A 187 10.29 -10.79 7.92
N THR A 188 10.81 -10.59 6.70
CA THR A 188 11.15 -9.28 6.13
C THR A 188 9.96 -8.41 5.74
N THR A 189 8.78 -8.99 5.50
CA THR A 189 7.62 -8.25 4.95
C THR A 189 6.55 -7.98 6.01
N GLY A 190 6.25 -6.69 6.22
CA GLY A 190 5.17 -6.26 7.12
C GLY A 190 3.78 -6.64 6.59
N ARG A 191 2.91 -7.14 7.47
CA ARG A 191 1.53 -7.52 7.12
C ARG A 191 0.62 -6.30 6.95
N ASN A 192 -0.25 -6.32 5.95
CA ASN A 192 -1.32 -5.33 5.80
C ASN A 192 -2.55 -5.74 6.66
N PHE A 193 -2.81 -4.99 7.74
CA PHE A 193 -3.96 -5.25 8.61
C PHE A 193 -5.31 -4.81 8.00
N ASP A 194 -5.32 -3.82 7.11
CA ASP A 194 -6.55 -3.43 6.41
C ASP A 194 -7.04 -4.56 5.49
N GLU A 195 -6.11 -5.29 4.86
CA GLU A 195 -6.44 -6.49 4.07
C GLU A 195 -6.99 -7.62 4.96
N ILE A 196 -6.39 -7.87 6.12
CA ILE A 196 -6.88 -8.87 7.09
C ILE A 196 -8.32 -8.55 7.52
N LEU A 197 -8.64 -7.28 7.78
CA LEU A 197 -10.00 -6.85 8.11
C LEU A 197 -10.96 -7.01 6.90
N ARG A 198 -10.53 -6.60 5.71
CA ARG A 198 -11.31 -6.69 4.46
C ARG A 198 -11.71 -8.14 4.14
N VAL A 199 -10.79 -9.10 4.31
CA VAL A 199 -11.09 -10.53 4.09
C VAL A 199 -11.95 -11.12 5.20
N ILE A 200 -11.86 -10.64 6.44
CA ILE A 200 -12.79 -11.05 7.52
C ILE A 200 -14.21 -10.57 7.21
N ASP A 201 -14.40 -9.32 6.78
CA ASP A 201 -15.71 -8.79 6.37
C ASP A 201 -16.28 -9.58 5.18
N SER A 202 -15.45 -9.91 4.19
CA SER A 202 -15.81 -10.78 3.06
C SER A 202 -16.26 -12.17 3.53
N LEU A 203 -15.45 -12.86 4.33
CA LEU A 203 -15.76 -14.21 4.84
C LEU A 203 -17.07 -14.23 5.65
N GLN A 204 -17.33 -13.21 6.47
CA GLN A 204 -18.58 -13.08 7.22
C GLN A 204 -19.79 -12.82 6.29
N LEU A 205 -19.63 -11.99 5.26
CA LEU A 205 -20.68 -11.70 4.28
C LEU A 205 -21.05 -12.95 3.47
N THR A 206 -20.05 -13.64 2.92
CA THR A 206 -20.25 -14.84 2.08
C THR A 206 -20.73 -16.05 2.88
N ALA A 207 -20.48 -16.10 4.20
CA ALA A 207 -21.06 -17.12 5.07
C ALA A 207 -22.57 -16.93 5.32
N CYS A 208 -23.05 -15.69 5.31
CA CYS A 208 -24.44 -15.33 5.63
C CYS A 208 -25.34 -15.11 4.40
N LYS A 209 -24.76 -14.91 3.21
CA LYS A 209 -25.47 -14.49 1.99
C LYS A 209 -24.95 -15.27 0.78
N LYS A 210 -25.81 -15.62 -0.18
CA LYS A 210 -25.46 -16.33 -1.43
C LYS A 210 -24.75 -15.41 -2.44
N VAL A 211 -23.65 -14.78 -2.03
CA VAL A 211 -22.83 -13.85 -2.81
C VAL A 211 -21.34 -14.21 -2.71
N ALA A 212 -20.52 -13.64 -3.58
CA ALA A 212 -19.06 -13.66 -3.51
C ALA A 212 -18.51 -12.24 -3.71
N THR A 213 -17.42 -11.89 -3.04
CA THR A 213 -16.78 -10.57 -3.19
C THR A 213 -15.84 -10.56 -4.41
N PRO A 214 -15.91 -9.58 -5.33
CA PRO A 214 -14.97 -9.47 -6.45
C PRO A 214 -13.55 -9.09 -6.00
N VAL A 215 -12.62 -9.05 -6.97
CA VAL A 215 -11.28 -8.49 -6.77
C VAL A 215 -11.36 -7.05 -6.23
N ASP A 216 -10.44 -6.69 -5.34
CA ASP A 216 -10.33 -5.38 -4.67
C ASP A 216 -11.58 -4.86 -3.93
N TRP A 217 -12.60 -5.70 -3.74
CA TRP A 217 -13.86 -5.37 -3.05
C TRP A 217 -13.63 -4.78 -1.67
N LYS A 218 -14.34 -3.70 -1.36
CA LYS A 218 -14.42 -3.07 -0.03
C LYS A 218 -15.85 -3.14 0.50
N SER A 219 -15.99 -3.11 1.82
CA SER A 219 -17.32 -3.08 2.47
C SER A 219 -18.14 -1.87 2.00
N GLY A 220 -19.30 -2.14 1.41
CA GLY A 220 -20.17 -1.20 0.71
C GLY A 220 -20.24 -1.42 -0.81
N ASP A 221 -19.21 -2.01 -1.42
CA ASP A 221 -19.15 -2.23 -2.87
C ASP A 221 -20.08 -3.37 -3.33
N SER A 222 -20.47 -3.32 -4.61
CA SER A 222 -21.25 -4.39 -5.25
C SER A 222 -20.54 -5.75 -5.18
N VAL A 223 -21.34 -6.79 -4.98
CA VAL A 223 -20.89 -8.18 -4.86
C VAL A 223 -21.39 -9.03 -6.03
N MET A 224 -20.73 -10.16 -6.27
CA MET A 224 -21.11 -11.13 -7.28
C MET A 224 -22.23 -12.02 -6.75
N VAL A 225 -23.24 -12.32 -7.57
CA VAL A 225 -24.22 -13.38 -7.29
C VAL A 225 -23.57 -14.72 -7.64
N ILE A 226 -23.63 -15.70 -6.73
CA ILE A 226 -23.00 -17.02 -6.93
C ILE A 226 -23.53 -17.67 -8.23
N PRO A 227 -22.67 -18.20 -9.13
CA PRO A 227 -23.10 -18.73 -10.43
C PRO A 227 -24.14 -19.86 -10.37
N SER A 228 -24.15 -20.67 -9.30
CA SER A 228 -25.11 -21.77 -9.11
C SER A 228 -26.52 -21.32 -8.74
N LEU A 229 -26.75 -20.04 -8.44
CA LEU A 229 -28.06 -19.53 -8.04
C LEU A 229 -28.95 -19.27 -9.29
N PRO A 230 -30.15 -19.88 -9.41
CA PRO A 230 -31.07 -19.58 -10.51
C PRO A 230 -31.49 -18.11 -10.54
N GLU A 231 -31.78 -17.57 -11.73
CA GLU A 231 -32.12 -16.15 -11.90
C GLU A 231 -33.38 -15.74 -11.12
N GLU A 232 -34.41 -16.59 -11.11
CA GLU A 232 -35.66 -16.35 -10.38
C GLU A 232 -35.49 -16.43 -8.85
N GLU A 233 -34.51 -17.20 -8.35
CA GLU A 233 -34.16 -17.19 -6.93
C GLU A 233 -33.30 -15.96 -6.58
N ALA A 234 -32.38 -15.57 -7.47
CA ALA A 234 -31.55 -14.38 -7.31
C ALA A 234 -32.40 -13.10 -7.23
N LYS A 235 -33.40 -12.93 -8.10
CA LYS A 235 -34.35 -11.80 -8.05
C LYS A 235 -35.09 -11.70 -6.71
N LYS A 236 -35.48 -12.85 -6.12
CA LYS A 236 -36.16 -12.91 -4.81
C LYS A 236 -35.22 -12.61 -3.64
N LEU A 237 -33.98 -13.11 -3.68
CA LEU A 237 -33.00 -12.92 -2.61
C LEU A 237 -32.33 -11.53 -2.63
N PHE A 238 -32.29 -10.86 -3.78
CA PHE A 238 -31.63 -9.58 -3.98
C PHE A 238 -32.59 -8.51 -4.54
N PRO A 239 -33.53 -8.00 -3.71
CA PRO A 239 -34.52 -7.00 -4.15
C PRO A 239 -33.91 -5.64 -4.52
N LYS A 240 -32.63 -5.40 -4.16
CA LYS A 240 -31.86 -4.22 -4.61
C LYS A 240 -31.45 -4.28 -6.09
N GLY A 241 -31.76 -5.38 -6.79
CA GLY A 241 -31.49 -5.59 -8.22
C GLY A 241 -30.30 -6.50 -8.48
N VAL A 242 -30.41 -7.27 -9.57
CA VAL A 242 -29.34 -8.15 -10.09
C VAL A 242 -28.99 -7.72 -11.50
N PHE A 243 -27.75 -7.28 -11.70
CA PHE A 243 -27.24 -6.76 -12.97
C PHE A 243 -26.38 -7.83 -13.65
N THR A 244 -26.81 -8.33 -14.81
CA THR A 244 -26.01 -9.27 -15.60
C THR A 244 -25.16 -8.49 -16.60
N LYS A 245 -23.86 -8.77 -16.66
CA LYS A 245 -22.99 -8.23 -17.70
C LYS A 245 -22.93 -9.20 -18.89
N GLU A 246 -23.31 -8.71 -20.06
CA GLU A 246 -23.22 -9.47 -21.30
C GLU A 246 -21.76 -9.75 -21.68
N LEU A 247 -21.51 -10.96 -22.19
CA LEU A 247 -20.18 -11.47 -22.52
C LEU A 247 -20.21 -12.21 -23.86
N PRO A 248 -19.11 -12.24 -24.64
CA PRO A 248 -19.07 -12.91 -25.95
C PRO A 248 -19.41 -14.41 -25.95
N SER A 249 -19.34 -15.08 -24.79
CA SER A 249 -19.70 -16.49 -24.64
C SER A 249 -21.22 -16.74 -24.48
N ALA A 250 -22.04 -15.68 -24.45
CA ALA A 250 -23.47 -15.72 -24.13
C ALA A 250 -23.84 -16.36 -22.76
N LYS A 251 -22.85 -16.64 -21.90
CA LYS A 251 -23.07 -17.24 -20.57
C LYS A 251 -23.33 -16.16 -19.52
N ARG A 252 -24.52 -16.18 -18.91
CA ARG A 252 -25.00 -15.19 -17.93
C ARG A 252 -24.52 -15.44 -16.48
N TYR A 253 -23.25 -15.82 -16.30
CA TYR A 253 -22.66 -16.05 -14.98
C TYR A 253 -22.16 -14.78 -14.28
N LEU A 254 -21.79 -13.75 -15.05
CA LEU A 254 -21.20 -12.52 -14.53
C LEU A 254 -22.30 -11.56 -14.04
N ARG A 255 -22.81 -11.84 -12.84
CA ARG A 255 -23.96 -11.15 -12.24
C ARG A 255 -23.54 -10.40 -10.97
N TYR A 256 -23.95 -9.15 -10.86
CA TYR A 256 -23.65 -8.25 -9.74
C TYR A 256 -24.93 -7.89 -8.98
N THR A 257 -24.83 -7.63 -7.69
CA THR A 257 -25.88 -7.03 -6.86
C THR A 257 -25.24 -6.03 -5.88
N PRO A 258 -25.92 -4.94 -5.49
CA PRO A 258 -25.50 -4.14 -4.34
C PRO A 258 -25.39 -5.02 -3.09
N GLN A 259 -24.47 -4.70 -2.17
CA GLN A 259 -24.28 -5.49 -0.95
C GLN A 259 -25.62 -5.64 -0.18
N PRO A 260 -26.07 -6.87 0.14
CA PRO A 260 -27.41 -7.13 0.69
C PRO A 260 -27.57 -6.73 2.17
#